data_AF-A0A2X3E682-F1
#
_entry.id   AF-A0A2X3E682-F1
#
_cell.length_a   1.000
_cell.length_b   1.000
_cell.length_c   1.000
_cell.angle_alpha   90.00
_cell.angle_beta   90.00
_cell.angle_gamma   90.00
#
_symmetry.space_group_name_H-M   'P 1'
#
loop_
_entity.id
_entity.type
_entity.pdbx_description
1 polymer ?
#
loop_
_entity_poly.entity_id
_entity_poly.type
_entity_poly.pdbx_seq_one_letter_code
_entity_poly.pdbx_strand_id
1 'polypeptide(L)'
;MVLLGTMVSLPVVWQSADIIMALMAMTNLTAILLLSPTVRIIASDYLRQRRLGIQPTFDATRYPDIDQQLAPGAWNELPRE
;
A
#
# COMPACT_ATOMS: atom_id res chain seq x y z
N MET A 1 8.74 31.06 12.52
CA MET A 1 8.00 30.02 13.28
C MET A 1 8.16 30.25 14.79
N VAL A 2 7.65 31.38 15.32
CA VAL A 2 7.71 31.66 16.77
C VAL A 2 6.44 32.41 17.21
N LEU A 3 6.04 33.46 16.48
CA LEU A 3 4.87 34.29 16.79
C LEU A 3 3.54 33.53 16.94
N LEU A 4 3.23 32.60 16.03
CA LEU A 4 1.98 31.82 16.10
C LEU A 4 2.02 30.74 17.19
N GLY A 5 3.17 30.10 17.40
CA GLY A 5 3.32 29.04 18.41
C GLY A 5 3.26 29.56 19.85
N THR A 6 3.62 30.82 20.07
CA THR A 6 3.48 31.48 21.38
C THR A 6 2.06 32.01 21.65
N MET A 7 1.23 32.16 20.62
CA MET A 7 -0.15 32.65 20.74
C MET A 7 -1.19 31.52 20.79
N VAL A 8 -0.87 30.33 20.28
CA VAL A 8 -1.77 29.17 20.27
C VAL A 8 -1.41 28.22 21.41
N SER A 9 -2.41 27.73 22.14
CA SER A 9 -2.18 26.78 23.24
C SER A 9 -1.79 25.40 22.70
N LEU A 10 -0.88 24.72 23.41
CA LEU A 10 -0.44 23.37 23.06
C LEU A 10 -1.61 22.39 22.84
N PRO A 11 -2.67 22.35 23.68
CA PRO A 11 -3.80 21.44 23.47
C PRO A 11 -4.49 21.61 22.12
N VAL A 12 -4.63 22.83 21.63
CA VAL A 12 -5.29 23.10 20.33
C VAL A 12 -4.44 22.59 19.17
N VAL A 13 -3.12 22.72 19.25
CA VAL A 13 -2.18 22.19 18.24
C VAL A 13 -2.24 20.66 18.19
N TRP A 14 -2.20 20.01 19.34
CA TRP A 14 -2.27 18.55 19.43
C TRP A 14 -3.60 18.01 18.92
N GLN A 15 -4.73 18.61 19.30
CA GLN A 15 -6.04 18.22 18.78
C GLN A 15 -6.15 18.40 17.26
N SER A 16 -5.54 19.47 16.72
CA SER A 16 -5.48 19.68 15.27
C SER A 16 -4.62 18.63 14.57
N ALA A 17 -3.48 18.26 15.18
CA ALA A 17 -2.61 17.21 14.67
C ALA A 17 -3.30 15.84 14.68
N ASP A 18 -4.08 15.53 15.73
CA ASP A 18 -4.85 14.29 15.82
C ASP A 18 -5.89 14.19 14.71
N ILE A 19 -6.56 15.29 14.36
CA ILE A 19 -7.52 15.34 13.24
C ILE A 19 -6.80 15.08 11.91
N ILE A 20 -5.64 15.71 11.68
CA ILE A 20 -4.86 15.49 10.46
C ILE A 20 -4.38 14.03 10.38
N MET A 21 -3.95 13.46 11.50
CA MET A 21 -3.53 12.06 11.60
C MET A 21 -4.69 11.11 11.29
N ALA A 22 -5.87 11.39 11.84
CA ALA A 22 -7.08 10.62 11.56
C ALA A 22 -7.47 10.68 10.07
N LEU A 23 -7.41 11.86 9.44
CA LEU A 23 -7.69 12.03 8.01
C LEU A 23 -6.72 11.21 7.15
N MET A 24 -5.42 11.31 7.43
CA MET A 24 -4.38 10.55 6.74
C MET A 24 -4.58 9.03 6.90
N ALA A 25 -4.85 8.58 8.13
CA ALA A 25 -5.11 7.19 8.42
C ALA A 25 -6.35 6.67 7.68
N MET A 26 -7.44 7.45 7.63
CA MET A 26 -8.64 7.09 6.88
C MET A 26 -8.33 6.93 5.39
N THR A 27 -7.61 7.86 4.77
CA THR A 27 -7.23 7.74 3.34
C THR A 27 -6.43 6.47 3.07
N ASN A 28 -5.42 6.18 3.90
CA ASN A 28 -4.61 4.98 3.74
C ASN A 28 -5.41 3.69 3.97
N LEU A 29 -6.27 3.66 4.99
CA LEU A 29 -7.13 2.52 5.28
C LEU A 29 -8.10 2.25 4.13
N THR A 30 -8.70 3.30 3.55
CA THR A 30 -9.55 3.16 2.36
C THR A 30 -8.77 2.56 1.19
N ALA A 31 -7.53 3.02 0.93
CA ALA A 31 -6.69 2.45 -0.12
C ALA A 31 -6.39 0.97 0.12
N ILE A 32 -6.07 0.56 1.35
CA ILE A 32 -5.85 -0.85 1.72
C ILE A 32 -7.11 -1.68 1.49
N LEU A 33 -8.29 -1.17 1.85
CA LEU A 33 -9.55 -1.87 1.64
C LEU A 33 -9.85 -2.08 0.15
N LEU A 34 -9.61 -1.07 -0.69
CA LEU A 34 -9.78 -1.17 -2.14
C LEU A 34 -8.79 -2.16 -2.77
N LEU A 35 -7.54 -2.22 -2.27
CA LEU A 35 -6.52 -3.15 -2.75
C LEU A 35 -6.65 -4.57 -2.17
N SER A 36 -7.52 -4.79 -1.18
CA SER A 36 -7.66 -6.09 -0.50
C SER A 36 -7.87 -7.29 -1.43
N PRO A 37 -8.71 -7.21 -2.49
CA PRO A 37 -8.87 -8.33 -3.43
C PRO A 37 -7.56 -8.71 -4.14
N THR A 38 -6.83 -7.71 -4.66
CA THR A 38 -5.54 -7.88 -5.33
C THR A 38 -4.51 -8.48 -4.39
N VAL A 39 -4.39 -7.95 -3.18
CA VAL A 39 -3.45 -8.44 -2.16
C VAL A 39 -3.76 -9.90 -1.79
N ARG A 40 -5.03 -10.29 -1.66
CA ARG A 40 -5.41 -11.67 -1.37
C ARG A 40 -4.96 -12.65 -2.45
N ILE A 41 -5.12 -12.28 -3.73
CA ILE A 41 -4.69 -13.11 -4.86
C ILE A 41 -3.18 -13.30 -4.83
N ILE A 42 -2.42 -12.20 -4.75
CA ILE A 42 -0.95 -12.22 -4.77
C ILE A 42 -0.40 -12.95 -3.53
N ALA A 43 -0.95 -12.69 -2.35
CA ALA A 43 -0.53 -13.36 -1.12
C ALA A 43 -0.80 -14.87 -1.17
N SER A 44 -1.92 -15.29 -1.74
CA SER A 44 -2.25 -16.71 -1.90
C SER A 44 -1.30 -17.41 -2.87
N ASP A 45 -0.94 -16.74 -3.98
CA ASP A 45 0.07 -17.23 -4.91
C ASP A 45 1.44 -17.35 -4.26
N TYR A 46 1.90 -16.31 -3.58
CA TYR A 46 3.15 -16.32 -2.81
C TYR A 46 3.21 -17.48 -1.81
N LEU A 47 2.13 -17.67 -1.02
CA LEU A 47 2.05 -18.76 -0.05
C LEU A 47 2.04 -20.13 -0.73
N ARG A 48 1.38 -20.27 -1.89
CA ARG A 48 1.41 -21.50 -2.68
C ARG A 48 2.82 -21.82 -3.17
N GLN A 49 3.51 -20.84 -3.76
CA GLN A 49 4.88 -21.01 -4.25
C GLN A 49 5.84 -21.38 -3.11
N ARG A 50 5.72 -20.69 -1.97
CA ARG A 50 6.49 -21.00 -0.76
C ARG A 50 6.25 -22.43 -0.26
N ARG A 51 5.01 -22.94 -0.32
CA ARG A 51 4.68 -24.33 0.07
C ARG A 51 5.25 -25.37 -0.89
N LEU A 52 5.44 -25.01 -2.16
CA LEU A 52 6.06 -25.88 -3.18
C LEU A 52 7.59 -25.91 -3.06
N GLY A 53 8.19 -25.12 -2.17
CA GLY A 53 9.64 -25.04 -2.00
C GLY A 53 10.36 -24.32 -3.14
N ILE A 54 9.62 -23.65 -4.03
CA ILE A 54 10.20 -22.84 -5.11
C ILE A 54 10.38 -21.40 -4.66
N GLN A 55 11.32 -20.69 -5.29
CA GLN A 55 11.54 -19.26 -5.04
C GLN A 55 10.29 -18.46 -5.43
N PRO A 56 9.58 -17.81 -4.49
CA PRO A 56 8.35 -17.11 -4.81
C PRO A 56 8.63 -15.91 -5.73
N THR A 57 7.99 -15.91 -6.89
CA THR A 57 8.12 -14.86 -7.91
C THR A 57 6.73 -14.46 -8.38
N PHE A 58 6.45 -13.16 -8.40
CA PHE A 58 5.21 -12.65 -8.99
C PHE A 58 5.36 -12.56 -10.51
N ASP A 59 4.48 -13.24 -11.22
CA ASP A 59 4.37 -13.20 -12.68
C ASP A 59 3.01 -12.60 -13.04
N ALA A 60 3.04 -11.36 -13.56
CA ALA A 60 1.85 -10.58 -13.89
C ALA A 60 1.03 -11.22 -15.02
N THR A 61 1.67 -11.96 -15.95
CA THR A 61 0.99 -12.59 -17.10
C THR A 61 -0.03 -13.65 -16.68
N ARG A 62 0.12 -14.20 -15.47
CA ARG A 62 -0.80 -15.18 -14.88
C ARG A 62 -2.07 -14.54 -14.32
N TYR A 63 -2.11 -13.22 -14.21
CA TYR A 63 -3.20 -12.44 -13.62
C TYR A 63 -3.60 -11.28 -14.54
N PRO A 64 -4.31 -11.53 -15.66
CA PRO A 64 -4.63 -10.52 -16.67
C PRO A 64 -5.36 -9.29 -16.11
N ASP A 65 -6.21 -9.47 -15.09
CA ASP A 65 -6.94 -8.38 -14.44
C ASP A 65 -6.00 -7.45 -13.64
N ILE A 66 -4.92 -7.99 -13.08
CA ILE A 66 -3.91 -7.22 -12.33
C ILE A 66 -2.91 -6.60 -13.31
N ASP A 67 -2.52 -7.34 -14.35
CA ASP A 67 -1.58 -6.90 -15.39
C ASP A 67 -2.06 -5.63 -16.10
N GLN A 68 -3.34 -5.56 -16.45
CA GLN A 68 -3.96 -4.38 -17.07
C GLN A 68 -3.92 -3.12 -16.18
N GLN A 69 -3.77 -3.29 -14.86
CA GLN A 69 -3.69 -2.17 -13.91
C GLN A 69 -2.25 -1.67 -13.72
N LEU A 70 -1.25 -2.40 -14.21
CA LEU A 70 0.15 -2.03 -14.08
C LEU A 70 0.49 -0.91 -15.07
N ALA A 71 1.27 0.07 -14.60
CA ALA A 71 1.84 1.06 -15.50
C ALA A 71 2.83 0.37 -16.47
N PRO A 72 2.93 0.81 -17.73
CA PRO A 72 3.88 0.24 -18.68
C PRO A 72 5.31 0.29 -18.11
N GLY A 73 6.01 -0.85 -18.06
CA GLY A 73 7.36 -0.90 -17.49
C GLY A 73 7.42 -1.10 -15.98
N ALA A 74 6.29 -1.09 -15.26
CA ALA A 74 6.29 -1.22 -13.81
C ALA A 74 6.70 -2.63 -13.34
N TRP A 75 6.41 -3.66 -14.14
CA TRP A 75 6.66 -5.06 -13.78
C TRP A 75 7.03 -5.92 -15.00
N ASN A 76 7.97 -5.44 -15.81
CA ASN A 76 8.35 -6.07 -17.09
C ASN A 76 9.44 -7.14 -16.97
N GLU A 77 9.86 -7.51 -15.77
CA GLU A 77 10.96 -8.45 -15.55
C GLU A 77 10.44 -9.76 -14.93
N LEU A 78 10.25 -10.78 -15.77
CA LEU A 78 10.37 -12.16 -15.30
C LEU A 78 11.83 -12.37 -14.90
N PRO A 79 12.14 -12.99 -13.74
CA PRO A 79 13.52 -13.28 -13.38
C PRO A 79 14.15 -14.06 -14.53
N ARG A 80 15.21 -13.50 -15.12
CA ARG A 80 16.01 -14.24 -16.09
C ARG A 80 16.63 -15.43 -15.36
N GLU A 81 16.36 -16.63 -15.88
CA GLU A 81 17.02 -17.87 -15.46
C GLU A 81 18.55 -17.76 -15.49
#